data_AF-A0A2V9L3L8-F1
#
_entry.id   AF-A0A2V9L3L8-F1
#
_cell.length_a   1.000
_cell.length_b   1.000
_cell.length_c   1.000
_cell.angle_alpha   90.00
_cell.angle_beta   90.00
_cell.angle_gamma   90.00
#
_symmetry.space_group_name_H-M   'P 1'
#
loop_
_entity.id
_entity.type
_entity.pdbx_description
1 polymer ?
#
loop_
_entity_poly.entity_id
_entity_poly.type
_entity_poly.pdbx_seq_one_letter_code
_entity_poly.pdbx_strand_id
1 'polypeptide(L)'
;MSGPSIESHKIWIEQCAATEPIRERFGLESALDYLIGEKVFSFATAAERDPDFAAELPAFIAEIRRLFTADEIHTYLERLERTKFLAPREPDGEIDDLEEEAEEEPWPDNPVLGAEELLRFSRVRQLLQP
;
A
#
# COMPACT_ATOMS: atom_id res chain seq x y z
N MET A 1 34.62 -7.51 9.92
CA MET A 1 34.32 -6.17 9.40
C MET A 1 32.86 -6.19 9.00
N SER A 2 31.97 -5.71 9.88
CA SER A 2 30.55 -5.57 9.54
C SER A 2 30.46 -4.49 8.47
N GLY A 3 29.99 -4.86 7.26
CA GLY A 3 29.61 -3.88 6.26
C GLY A 3 28.53 -2.95 6.83
N PRO A 4 28.28 -1.77 6.23
CA PRO A 4 27.19 -0.91 6.68
C PRO A 4 25.91 -1.74 6.65
N SER A 5 25.43 -2.13 7.82
CA SER A 5 24.11 -2.74 7.93
C SER A 5 23.17 -1.61 7.55
N ILE A 6 22.66 -1.64 6.32
CA ILE A 6 21.48 -0.87 5.98
C ILE A 6 20.43 -1.37 6.97
N GLU A 7 20.20 -0.57 8.00
CA GLU A 7 19.19 -0.82 9.01
C GLU A 7 17.89 -1.02 8.25
N SER A 8 17.41 -2.27 8.17
CA SER A 8 16.31 -2.62 7.29
C SER A 8 15.03 -1.85 7.64
N HIS A 9 14.92 -1.39 8.89
CA HIS A 9 13.87 -0.51 9.38
C HIS A 9 13.95 0.94 8.83
N LYS A 10 15.08 1.37 8.24
CA LYS A 10 15.27 2.70 7.61
C LYS A 10 15.13 2.69 6.09
N ILE A 11 14.76 1.55 5.50
CA ILE A 11 14.56 1.41 4.05
C ILE A 11 13.52 2.39 3.49
N TRP A 12 12.61 2.87 4.35
CA TRP A 12 11.59 3.85 3.98
C TRP A 12 12.20 5.17 3.46
N ILE A 13 13.41 5.55 3.88
CA ILE A 13 14.09 6.76 3.42
C ILE A 13 14.40 6.66 1.92
N GLU A 14 14.93 5.51 1.49
CA GLU A 14 15.23 5.25 0.08
C GLU A 14 13.94 5.14 -0.74
N GLN A 15 12.88 4.57 -0.17
CA GLN A 15 11.57 4.47 -0.82
C GLN A 15 10.94 5.85 -1.03
N CYS A 16 11.03 6.75 -0.04
CA CYS A 16 10.63 8.14 -0.18
C CYS A 16 11.47 8.85 -1.26
N ALA A 17 12.79 8.65 -1.27
CA ALA A 17 13.66 9.24 -2.30
C ALA A 17 13.34 8.73 -3.72
N ALA A 18 12.95 7.46 -3.86
CA ALA A 18 12.53 6.87 -5.13
C ALA A 18 11.16 7.38 -5.61
N THR A 19 10.38 8.03 -4.74
CA THR A 19 9.04 8.52 -5.09
C THR A 19 9.10 9.72 -6.04
N GLU A 20 10.07 10.61 -5.88
CA GLU A 20 10.26 11.77 -6.75
C GLU A 20 10.51 11.37 -8.23
N PRO A 21 11.48 10.50 -8.56
CA PRO A 21 11.67 10.07 -9.95
C PRO A 21 10.49 9.25 -10.50
N ILE A 22 9.75 8.52 -9.66
CA ILE A 22 8.51 7.84 -10.07
C ILE A 22 7.46 8.88 -10.45
N ARG A 23 7.27 9.91 -9.62
CA ARG A 23 6.31 10.99 -9.86
C ARG A 23 6.63 11.75 -11.14
N GLU A 24 7.89 12.05 -11.39
CA GLU A 24 8.33 12.75 -12.61
C GLU A 24 8.10 11.92 -13.88
N ARG A 25 8.32 10.61 -13.81
CA ARG A 25 8.28 9.73 -15.00
C ARG A 25 6.91 9.14 -15.29
N PHE A 26 6.13 8.84 -14.25
CA PHE A 26 4.86 8.09 -14.35
C PHE A 26 3.67 8.86 -13.79
N GLY A 27 3.90 10.00 -13.14
CA GLY A 27 2.86 10.86 -12.60
C GLY A 27 2.51 10.58 -11.14
N LEU A 28 1.58 11.38 -10.64
CA LEU A 28 1.18 11.39 -9.23
C LEU A 28 0.54 10.07 -8.78
N GLU A 29 -0.31 9.48 -9.60
CA GLU A 29 -1.03 8.24 -9.26
C GLU A 29 -0.06 7.08 -9.02
N SER A 30 0.89 6.86 -9.93
CA SER A 30 1.90 5.81 -9.76
C SER A 30 2.81 6.03 -8.56
N ALA A 31 3.09 7.29 -8.20
CA ALA A 31 3.84 7.61 -6.99
C ALA A 31 3.07 7.27 -5.70
N LEU A 32 1.75 7.51 -5.70
CA LEU A 32 0.85 7.16 -4.60
C LEU A 32 0.64 5.63 -4.50
N ASP A 33 0.47 4.94 -5.62
CA ASP A 33 0.39 3.47 -5.68
C ASP A 33 1.65 2.82 -5.10
N TYR A 34 2.82 3.28 -5.55
CA TYR A 34 4.10 2.79 -5.04
C TYR A 34 4.24 3.04 -3.52
N LEU A 35 4.15 4.29 -3.09
CA LEU A 35 4.52 4.63 -1.71
C LEU A 35 3.43 4.23 -0.72
N ILE A 36 2.16 4.58 -1.00
CA ILE A 36 1.05 4.31 -0.09
C ILE A 36 0.46 2.93 -0.36
N GLY A 37 0.16 2.58 -1.62
CA GLY A 37 -0.49 1.32 -2.00
C GLY A 37 0.35 0.07 -1.70
N GLU A 38 1.68 0.16 -1.78
CA GLU A 38 2.58 -0.97 -1.54
C GLU A 38 3.47 -0.79 -0.31
N LYS A 39 4.27 0.28 -0.27
CA LYS A 39 5.33 0.41 0.75
C LYS A 39 4.79 0.61 2.15
N VAL A 40 3.82 1.50 2.34
CA VAL A 40 3.23 1.74 3.67
C VAL A 40 2.54 0.49 4.22
N PHE A 41 1.77 -0.24 3.41
CA PHE A 41 1.13 -1.48 3.85
C PHE A 41 2.16 -2.54 4.26
N SER A 42 3.20 -2.70 3.45
CA SER A 42 4.28 -3.65 3.74
C SER A 42 5.03 -3.27 5.03
N PHE A 43 5.31 -1.98 5.21
CA PHE A 43 6.01 -1.46 6.39
C PHE A 43 5.15 -1.54 7.65
N ALA A 44 3.86 -1.22 7.56
CA ALA A 44 2.92 -1.37 8.67
C ALA A 44 2.80 -2.83 9.12
N THR A 45 2.79 -3.77 8.17
CA THR A 45 2.79 -5.22 8.47
C THR A 45 4.08 -5.66 9.16
N ALA A 46 5.24 -5.12 8.74
CA ALA A 46 6.51 -5.39 9.43
C ALA A 46 6.52 -4.82 10.86
N ALA A 47 5.98 -3.61 11.05
CA ALA A 47 5.88 -2.95 12.34
C ALA A 47 4.99 -3.69 13.36
N GLU A 48 4.07 -4.55 12.93
CA GLU A 48 3.30 -5.41 13.84
C GLU A 48 4.17 -6.47 14.54
N ARG A 49 5.28 -6.87 13.90
CA ARG A 49 6.14 -7.99 14.35
C ARG A 49 7.51 -7.52 14.83
N ASP A 50 7.95 -6.34 14.42
CA ASP A 50 9.27 -5.80 14.69
C ASP A 50 9.18 -4.40 15.33
N PRO A 51 9.67 -4.24 16.58
CA PRO A 51 9.62 -2.97 17.28
C PRO A 51 10.49 -1.88 16.63
N ASP A 52 11.55 -2.23 15.91
CA ASP A 52 12.41 -1.26 15.23
C ASP A 52 11.65 -0.62 14.05
N PHE A 53 10.86 -1.40 13.32
CA PHE A 53 9.94 -0.86 12.30
C PHE A 53 8.82 -0.02 12.91
N ALA A 54 8.26 -0.46 14.05
CA ALA A 54 7.23 0.31 14.74
C ALA A 54 7.72 1.69 15.22
N ALA A 55 9.00 1.79 15.63
CA ALA A 55 9.62 3.04 16.03
C ALA A 55 9.78 4.03 14.86
N GLU A 56 10.03 3.52 13.66
CA GLU A 56 10.25 4.31 12.45
C GLU A 56 8.96 4.71 11.71
N LEU A 57 7.86 3.96 11.93
CA LEU A 57 6.57 4.18 11.26
C LEU A 57 6.06 5.63 11.38
N PRO A 58 6.11 6.32 12.54
CA PRO A 58 5.70 7.71 12.63
C PRO A 58 6.53 8.66 11.75
N ALA A 59 7.84 8.41 11.62
CA ALA A 59 8.73 9.22 10.79
C ALA A 59 8.43 8.99 9.30
N PHE A 60 8.21 7.74 8.91
CA PHE A 60 7.81 7.41 7.54
C PHE A 60 6.50 8.09 7.14
N ILE A 61 5.48 8.01 8.00
CA ILE A 61 4.18 8.67 7.77
C ILE A 61 4.31 10.19 7.68
N ALA A 62 5.16 10.81 8.51
CA ALA A 62 5.43 12.24 8.43
C ALA A 62 6.08 12.63 7.10
N GLU A 63 6.98 11.81 6.57
CA GLU A 63 7.63 12.06 5.28
C GLU A 63 6.65 11.92 4.11
N ILE A 64 5.73 10.96 4.15
CA ILE A 64 4.67 10.81 3.14
C ILE A 64 3.78 12.06 3.10
N ARG A 65 3.42 12.58 4.28
CA ARG A 65 2.67 13.85 4.42
C ARG A 65 3.46 15.08 3.96
N ARG A 66 4.78 14.97 3.82
CA ARG A 66 5.63 16.01 3.23
C ARG A 66 5.68 15.90 1.70
N LEU A 67 5.64 14.67 1.16
CA LEU A 67 5.71 14.39 -0.28
C LEU A 67 4.38 14.60 -1.01
N PHE A 68 3.26 14.34 -0.33
CA PHE A 68 1.92 14.48 -0.87
C PHE A 68 1.06 15.37 0.01
N THR A 69 0.16 16.11 -0.62
CA THR A 69 -0.85 16.91 0.08
C THR A 69 -1.91 16.03 0.71
N ALA A 70 -2.57 16.53 1.76
CA ALA A 70 -3.65 15.81 2.43
C ALA A 70 -4.81 15.45 1.47
N ASP A 71 -5.09 16.30 0.48
CA ASP A 71 -6.13 16.08 -0.52
C ASP A 71 -5.77 14.96 -1.50
N GLU A 72 -4.53 14.92 -1.98
CA GLU A 72 -4.02 13.85 -2.84
C GLU A 72 -4.08 12.50 -2.11
N ILE A 73 -3.66 12.46 -0.84
CA ILE A 73 -3.72 11.27 0.01
C ILE A 73 -5.17 10.85 0.24
N HIS A 74 -6.07 11.78 0.58
CA HIS A 74 -7.47 11.48 0.83
C HIS A 74 -8.16 10.90 -0.41
N THR A 75 -8.01 11.58 -1.55
CA THR A 75 -8.59 11.17 -2.83
C THR A 75 -8.09 9.78 -3.25
N TYR A 76 -6.80 9.54 -3.08
CA TYR A 76 -6.22 8.24 -3.37
C TYR A 76 -6.75 7.14 -2.46
N LEU A 77 -6.79 7.36 -1.14
CA LEU A 77 -7.32 6.37 -0.20
C LEU A 77 -8.81 6.08 -0.45
N GLU A 78 -9.61 7.09 -0.81
CA GLU A 78 -11.02 6.91 -1.16
C GLU A 78 -11.20 6.07 -2.43
N ARG A 79 -10.36 6.30 -3.45
CA ARG A 79 -10.34 5.46 -4.65
C ARG A 79 -9.90 4.04 -4.33
N LEU A 80 -8.82 3.87 -3.56
CA LEU A 80 -8.27 2.58 -3.18
C LEU A 80 -9.29 1.75 -2.39
N GLU A 81 -10.02 2.40 -1.47
CA GLU A 81 -11.13 1.80 -0.73
C GLU A 81 -12.22 1.30 -1.68
N ARG A 82 -12.61 2.12 -2.67
CA ARG A 82 -13.64 1.73 -3.65
C ARG A 82 -13.20 0.62 -4.59
N THR A 83 -11.94 0.58 -5.01
CA THR A 83 -11.47 -0.40 -5.99
C THR A 83 -11.03 -1.72 -5.36
N LYS A 84 -10.36 -1.69 -4.21
CA LYS A 84 -9.81 -2.91 -3.58
C LYS A 84 -10.69 -3.49 -2.48
N PHE A 85 -11.53 -2.69 -1.82
CA PHE A 85 -12.20 -3.09 -0.58
C PHE A 85 -13.73 -3.04 -0.66
N LEU A 86 -14.30 -2.14 -1.46
CA LEU A 86 -15.74 -1.94 -1.60
C LEU A 86 -16.28 -2.23 -3.02
N ALA A 87 -15.43 -2.65 -3.96
CA ALA A 87 -15.88 -3.02 -5.29
C ALA A 87 -16.89 -4.17 -5.15
N PRO A 88 -18.13 -4.03 -5.64
CA PRO A 88 -19.01 -5.18 -5.80
C PRO A 88 -18.24 -6.21 -6.61
N ARG A 89 -18.15 -7.45 -6.10
CA ARG A 89 -17.77 -8.59 -6.92
C ARG A 89 -18.74 -8.55 -8.10
N GLU A 90 -18.26 -8.13 -9.27
CA GLU A 90 -19.07 -8.21 -10.48
C GLU A 90 -19.57 -9.66 -10.51
N PRO A 91 -20.89 -9.90 -10.48
CA PRO A 91 -21.38 -11.25 -10.66
C PRO A 91 -20.84 -11.69 -12.02
N ASP A 92 -20.10 -12.81 -12.04
CA ASP A 92 -19.62 -13.46 -13.27
C ASP A 92 -20.72 -13.32 -14.32
N GLY A 93 -20.48 -12.41 -15.26
CA GLY A 93 -21.36 -12.19 -16.39
C GLY A 93 -21.27 -13.45 -17.23
N GLU A 94 -22.33 -14.25 -17.16
CA GLU A 94 -22.74 -15.27 -18.13
C GLU A 94 -21.59 -15.90 -18.94
N ILE A 95 -21.17 -17.07 -18.47
CA ILE A 95 -20.31 -18.02 -19.17
C ILE A 95 -20.92 -18.27 -20.56
N ASP A 96 -20.36 -17.66 -21.60
CA ASP A 96 -20.49 -18.09 -23.01
C ASP A 96 -19.12 -18.60 -23.47
N ASP A 97 -18.89 -19.89 -23.18
CA ASP A 97 -18.18 -20.88 -23.99
C ASP A 97 -16.98 -20.44 -24.85
N LEU A 98 -16.03 -19.68 -24.31
CA LEU A 98 -14.70 -19.55 -24.93
C LEU A 98 -13.59 -19.73 -23.89
N GLU A 99 -12.93 -20.89 -23.98
CA GLU A 99 -11.62 -21.18 -23.40
C GLU A 99 -10.62 -20.07 -23.75
N GLU A 100 -10.53 -19.06 -22.88
CA GLU A 100 -9.28 -18.35 -22.64
C GLU A 100 -8.87 -18.77 -21.24
N GLU A 101 -7.68 -19.35 -21.12
CA GLU A 101 -7.01 -19.59 -19.85
C GLU A 101 -6.87 -18.24 -19.13
N ALA A 102 -7.93 -17.87 -18.41
CA ALA A 102 -7.88 -16.83 -17.42
C ALA A 102 -6.81 -17.28 -16.44
N GLU A 103 -5.71 -16.52 -16.40
CA GLU A 103 -4.82 -16.53 -15.27
C GLU A 103 -5.69 -16.15 -14.07
N GLU A 104 -6.31 -17.15 -13.43
CA GLU A 104 -7.03 -17.01 -12.18
C GLU A 104 -6.03 -16.37 -11.23
N GLU A 105 -6.08 -15.04 -11.07
CA GLU A 105 -5.43 -14.39 -9.95
C GLU A 105 -5.99 -15.09 -8.73
N PRO A 106 -5.16 -15.91 -8.04
CA PRO A 106 -5.67 -16.86 -7.09
C PRO A 106 -6.31 -16.03 -6.00
N TRP A 107 -7.60 -16.26 -5.80
CA TRP A 107 -8.34 -15.76 -4.67
C TRP A 107 -7.45 -15.92 -3.44
N PRO A 108 -7.29 -14.89 -2.58
CA PRO A 108 -6.78 -15.18 -1.26
C PRO A 108 -7.78 -16.17 -0.66
N ASP A 109 -7.36 -17.43 -0.51
CA ASP A 109 -8.14 -18.62 -0.12
C ASP A 109 -8.86 -18.52 1.23
N ASN A 110 -8.92 -17.32 1.84
CA ASN A 110 -9.33 -17.12 3.21
C ASN A 110 -10.06 -15.78 3.40
N PRO A 111 -11.40 -15.78 3.61
CA PRO A 111 -12.16 -14.56 3.89
C PRO A 111 -11.70 -13.81 5.16
N VAL A 112 -10.93 -14.46 6.05
CA VAL A 112 -10.28 -13.81 7.20
C VAL A 112 -9.09 -12.95 6.77
N LEU A 113 -8.37 -13.31 5.71
CA LEU A 113 -7.27 -12.49 5.18
C LEU A 113 -7.79 -11.15 4.66
N GLY A 114 -8.93 -11.14 3.98
CA GLY A 114 -9.58 -9.90 3.54
C GLY A 114 -10.00 -9.00 4.71
N ALA A 115 -10.42 -9.58 5.85
CA ALA A 115 -10.75 -8.81 7.05
C ALA A 115 -9.52 -8.21 7.74
N GLU A 116 -8.40 -8.94 7.78
CA GLU A 116 -7.13 -8.40 8.29
C GLU A 116 -6.58 -7.29 7.39
N GLU A 117 -6.68 -7.44 6.07
CA GLU A 117 -6.28 -6.39 5.12
C GLU A 117 -7.14 -5.13 5.25
N LEU A 118 -8.45 -5.27 5.49
CA LEU A 118 -9.33 -4.15 5.84
C LEU A 118 -8.94 -3.45 7.13
N LEU A 119 -8.55 -4.20 8.17
CA LEU A 119 -8.06 -3.62 9.43
C LEU A 119 -6.73 -2.89 9.24
N ARG A 120 -5.81 -3.46 8.44
CA ARG A 120 -4.55 -2.81 8.07
C ARG A 120 -4.78 -1.54 7.26
N PHE A 121 -5.71 -1.59 6.29
CA PHE A 121 -6.14 -0.41 5.53
C PHE A 121 -6.71 0.67 6.43
N SER A 122 -7.62 0.32 7.34
CA SER A 122 -8.18 1.25 8.32
C SER A 122 -7.09 1.89 9.18
N ARG A 123 -6.11 1.09 9.63
CA ARG A 123 -4.99 1.57 10.44
C ARG A 123 -4.09 2.53 9.67
N VAL A 124 -3.70 2.18 8.44
CA VAL A 124 -2.90 3.04 7.55
C VAL A 124 -3.64 4.33 7.24
N ARG A 125 -4.94 4.25 6.96
CA ARG A 125 -5.81 5.41 6.72
C ARG A 125 -5.83 6.35 7.92
N GLN A 126 -5.99 5.83 9.14
CA GLN A 126 -5.91 6.62 10.38
C GLN A 126 -4.53 7.25 10.62
N LEU A 127 -3.45 6.59 10.21
CA LEU A 127 -2.10 7.14 10.35
C LEU A 127 -1.85 8.26 9.35
N LEU A 128 -2.39 8.14 8.13
CA LEU A 128 -2.18 9.11 7.05
C LEU A 128 -3.12 10.33 7.16
N GLN A 129 -4.32 10.17 7.72
CA GLN A 129 -5.30 11.24 7.90
C GLN A 129 -5.21 11.82 9.33
N PRO A 130 -4.95 13.12 9.52
CA PRO A 130 -4.92 13.75 10.85
C PRO A 130 -6.32 13.89 11.49
#